data_AF-A0A6P7HR69-F1
#
_entry.id   AF-A0A6P7HR69-F1
#
_cell.length_a   1.000
_cell.length_b   1.000
_cell.length_c   1.000
_cell.angle_alpha   90.00
_cell.angle_beta   90.00
_cell.angle_gamma   90.00
#
_symmetry.space_group_name_H-M   'P 1'
#
loop_
_entity.id
_entity.type
_entity.pdbx_description
1 polymer ?
#
loop_
_entity_poly.entity_id
_entity_poly.type
_entity_poly.pdbx_seq_one_letter_code
_entity_poly.pdbx_strand_id
1 'polypeptide(L)'
;MAKPVLEDVADSDLHEKIKRVMECETFEDLLATTAPLEEYLANAGCLRQLRSLEDKYLLAEDILMFQVIHRVRGPFERFRDGLGSLGVLDKIQTHPESFRPLLCWSPTTLTADLIDSLFTIRLSPVGSNRRQAEEMVVPFWRDYLADAEDQEGTQKLETILAFATGASAVSPIGFSPQPSIEFLHQEHDGGNPSKLPIANTCINCLKLPLHTSYDDFQENMDFALGNTHGFGIV
;
A
#
# COMPACT_ATOMS: atom_id res chain seq x y z
N MET A 1 -5.14 -19.19 26.64
CA MET A 1 -5.92 -18.12 25.97
C MET A 1 -4.98 -16.95 25.76
N ALA A 2 -5.06 -16.25 24.62
CA ALA A 2 -4.33 -15.00 24.44
C ALA A 2 -4.78 -14.00 25.52
N LYS A 3 -3.85 -13.23 26.08
CA LYS A 3 -4.12 -12.21 27.08
C LYS A 3 -3.74 -10.86 26.47
N PRO A 4 -4.70 -10.08 25.97
CA PRO A 4 -4.42 -8.83 25.30
C PRO A 4 -3.84 -7.82 26.29
N VAL A 5 -2.93 -7.01 25.80
CA VAL A 5 -2.31 -5.89 26.53
C VAL A 5 -2.77 -4.57 25.94
N LEU A 6 -2.43 -3.47 26.61
CA LEU A 6 -2.88 -2.14 26.20
C LEU A 6 -2.40 -1.79 24.79
N GLU A 7 -1.19 -2.21 24.42
CA GLU A 7 -0.58 -2.00 23.11
C GLU A 7 -1.35 -2.69 21.96
N ASP A 8 -2.20 -3.68 22.26
CA ASP A 8 -3.03 -4.35 21.26
C ASP A 8 -4.27 -3.52 20.85
N VAL A 9 -4.53 -2.39 21.51
CA VAL A 9 -5.67 -1.50 21.21
C VAL A 9 -5.28 -0.50 20.14
N ALA A 10 -5.75 -0.73 18.91
CA ALA A 10 -5.49 0.15 17.77
C ALA A 10 -6.22 1.51 17.83
N ASP A 11 -7.31 1.61 18.59
CA ASP A 11 -8.07 2.85 18.78
C ASP A 11 -7.37 3.72 19.83
N SER A 12 -6.76 4.82 19.39
CA SER A 12 -5.97 5.71 20.26
C SER A 12 -6.79 6.34 21.38
N ASP A 13 -8.04 6.70 21.11
CA ASP A 13 -8.89 7.35 22.11
C ASP A 13 -9.28 6.37 23.21
N LEU A 14 -9.61 5.14 22.81
CA LEU A 14 -9.94 4.07 23.74
C LEU A 14 -8.71 3.59 24.51
N HIS A 15 -7.55 3.52 23.86
CA HIS A 15 -6.27 3.23 24.50
C HIS A 15 -6.02 4.21 25.66
N GLU A 16 -6.11 5.51 25.41
CA GLU A 16 -5.90 6.53 26.46
C GLU A 16 -6.94 6.43 27.59
N LYS A 17 -8.19 6.09 27.27
CA LYS A 17 -9.24 5.87 28.29
C LYS A 17 -8.92 4.68 29.20
N ILE A 18 -8.49 3.55 28.63
CA ILE A 18 -8.12 2.35 29.41
C ILE A 18 -6.88 2.66 30.27
N LYS A 19 -5.88 3.32 29.68
CA LYS A 19 -4.69 3.76 30.40
C LYS A 19 -5.04 4.62 31.60
N ARG A 20 -5.91 5.63 31.41
CA ARG A 20 -6.37 6.52 32.48
C ARG A 20 -7.06 5.74 33.61
N VAL A 21 -7.90 4.76 33.28
CA VAL A 21 -8.53 3.86 34.28
C VAL A 21 -7.47 3.11 35.09
N MET A 22 -6.43 2.57 34.46
CA MET A 22 -5.36 1.85 35.17
C MET A 22 -4.50 2.76 36.04
N GLU A 23 -4.34 4.03 35.66
CA GLU A 23 -3.53 5.03 36.37
C GLU A 23 -4.26 5.69 37.55
N CYS A 24 -5.58 5.49 37.72
CA CYS A 24 -6.32 6.08 38.84
C CYS A 24 -5.70 5.71 40.20
N GLU A 25 -5.48 6.71 41.05
CA GLU A 25 -4.88 6.55 42.39
C GLU A 25 -5.92 6.53 43.52
N THR A 26 -7.16 6.94 43.24
CA THR A 26 -8.25 6.98 44.23
C THR A 26 -9.54 6.38 43.65
N PHE A 27 -10.39 5.87 44.53
CA PHE A 27 -11.68 5.29 44.12
C PHE A 27 -12.63 6.33 43.51
N GLU A 28 -12.59 7.57 43.99
CA GLU A 28 -13.38 8.68 43.41
C GLU A 28 -12.93 9.03 41.99
N ASP A 29 -11.61 9.07 41.73
CA ASP A 29 -11.06 9.30 40.38
C ASP A 29 -11.43 8.15 39.43
N LEU A 30 -11.42 6.91 39.93
CA LEU A 30 -11.87 5.74 39.15
C LEU A 30 -13.35 5.86 38.73
N LEU A 31 -14.23 6.26 39.66
CA LEU A 31 -15.65 6.49 39.36
C LEU A 31 -15.84 7.64 38.35
N ALA A 32 -15.14 8.76 38.55
CA ALA A 32 -15.22 9.91 37.64
C ALA A 32 -14.69 9.58 36.24
N THR A 33 -13.63 8.78 36.15
CA THR A 33 -13.04 8.35 34.87
C THR A 33 -13.93 7.36 34.13
N THR A 34 -14.67 6.50 34.85
CA THR A 34 -15.51 5.45 34.25
C THR A 34 -16.93 5.90 33.93
N ALA A 35 -17.47 6.93 34.61
CA ALA A 35 -18.81 7.44 34.34
C ALA A 35 -19.04 7.85 32.87
N PRO A 36 -18.12 8.55 32.18
CA PRO A 36 -18.27 8.86 30.75
C PRO A 36 -18.23 7.62 29.83
N LEU A 37 -17.78 6.47 30.34
CA LEU A 37 -17.65 5.22 29.59
C LEU A 37 -18.85 4.29 29.77
N GLU A 38 -19.83 4.64 30.62
CA GLU A 38 -20.90 3.73 31.05
C GLU A 38 -21.67 3.09 29.88
N GLU A 39 -22.11 3.89 28.91
CA GLU A 39 -22.83 3.39 27.73
C GLU A 39 -21.97 2.42 26.91
N TYR A 40 -20.70 2.77 26.71
CA TYR A 40 -19.75 1.92 26.01
C TYR A 40 -19.53 0.60 26.78
N LEU A 41 -19.33 0.66 28.09
CA LEU A 41 -19.12 -0.52 28.94
C LEU A 41 -20.35 -1.43 28.93
N ALA A 42 -21.55 -0.86 28.92
CA ALA A 42 -22.79 -1.62 28.82
C ALA A 42 -22.88 -2.37 27.49
N ASN A 43 -22.62 -1.66 26.37
CA ASN A 43 -22.64 -2.25 25.03
C ASN A 43 -21.53 -3.29 24.83
N ALA A 44 -20.38 -3.09 25.48
CA ALA A 44 -19.26 -4.02 25.49
C ALA A 44 -19.45 -5.22 26.43
N GLY A 45 -20.52 -5.22 27.26
CA GLY A 45 -20.71 -6.23 28.30
C GLY A 45 -19.66 -6.19 29.41
N CYS A 46 -18.94 -5.08 29.56
CA CYS A 46 -17.89 -4.85 30.56
C CYS A 46 -18.39 -4.04 31.77
N LEU A 47 -19.64 -3.57 31.74
CA LEU A 47 -20.21 -2.79 32.83
C LEU A 47 -20.25 -3.63 34.12
N ARG A 48 -19.60 -3.13 35.16
CA ARG A 48 -19.50 -3.80 36.45
C ARG A 48 -19.66 -2.82 37.60
N GLN A 49 -20.12 -3.34 38.74
CA GLN A 49 -20.13 -2.57 39.97
C GLN A 49 -18.70 -2.46 40.52
N LEU A 50 -18.18 -1.23 40.59
CA LEU A 50 -16.90 -0.92 41.22
C LEU A 50 -17.09 -0.75 42.73
N ARG A 51 -16.25 -1.41 43.53
CA ARG A 51 -16.31 -1.47 45.00
C ARG A 51 -15.01 -1.04 45.66
N SER A 52 -13.89 -1.18 44.97
CA SER A 52 -12.59 -0.69 45.42
C SER A 52 -11.73 -0.18 44.25
N LEU A 53 -10.59 0.43 44.56
CA LEU A 53 -9.66 0.93 43.55
C LEU A 53 -9.08 -0.20 42.70
N GLU A 54 -8.89 -1.38 43.30
CA GLU A 54 -8.31 -2.56 42.66
C GLU A 54 -9.18 -3.10 41.53
N ASP A 55 -10.50 -2.81 41.53
CA ASP A 55 -11.41 -3.22 40.46
C ASP A 55 -11.03 -2.62 39.09
N LYS A 56 -10.21 -1.56 39.06
CA LYS A 56 -9.69 -0.96 37.83
C LYS A 56 -8.94 -1.96 36.95
N TYR A 57 -8.23 -2.92 37.55
CA TYR A 57 -7.46 -3.91 36.80
C TYR A 57 -8.36 -4.94 36.13
N LEU A 58 -9.41 -5.38 36.83
CA LEU A 58 -10.40 -6.31 36.28
C LEU A 58 -11.24 -5.62 35.19
N LEU A 59 -11.64 -4.36 35.40
CA LEU A 59 -12.32 -3.57 34.39
C LEU A 59 -11.47 -3.39 33.13
N ALA A 60 -10.19 -3.04 33.29
CA ALA A 60 -9.27 -2.93 32.16
C ALA A 60 -9.11 -4.27 31.42
N GLU A 61 -8.98 -5.38 32.15
CA GLU A 61 -8.91 -6.73 31.55
C GLU A 61 -10.17 -7.07 30.75
N ASP A 62 -11.37 -6.77 31.28
CA ASP A 62 -12.64 -7.00 30.58
C ASP A 62 -12.71 -6.17 29.29
N ILE A 63 -12.34 -4.88 29.35
CA ILE A 63 -12.34 -3.98 28.18
C ILE A 63 -11.36 -4.49 27.12
N LEU A 64 -10.13 -4.85 27.51
CA LEU A 64 -9.11 -5.36 26.59
C LEU A 64 -9.57 -6.67 25.92
N MET A 65 -10.11 -7.60 26.71
CA MET A 65 -10.65 -8.86 26.20
C MET A 65 -11.80 -8.63 25.21
N PHE A 66 -12.72 -7.73 25.52
CA PHE A 66 -13.81 -7.40 24.61
C PHE A 66 -13.29 -6.81 23.30
N GLN A 67 -12.40 -5.81 23.40
CA GLN A 67 -11.95 -5.02 22.26
C GLN A 67 -11.07 -5.79 21.29
N VAL A 68 -10.13 -6.56 21.82
CA VAL A 68 -9.14 -7.26 21.00
C VAL A 68 -9.65 -8.64 20.57
N ILE A 69 -10.45 -9.31 21.41
CA ILE A 69 -10.81 -10.71 21.19
C ILE A 69 -12.31 -10.90 20.94
N HIS A 70 -13.17 -10.54 21.89
CA HIS A 70 -14.57 -10.97 21.82
C HIS A 70 -15.35 -10.32 20.69
N ARG A 71 -15.15 -9.02 20.45
CA ARG A 71 -15.90 -8.30 19.41
C ARG A 71 -15.62 -8.83 17.99
N VAL A 72 -14.41 -9.36 17.76
CA VAL A 72 -13.98 -9.88 16.45
C VAL A 72 -14.08 -11.40 16.32
N ARG A 73 -14.39 -12.12 17.41
CA ARG A 73 -14.41 -13.59 17.42
C ARG A 73 -15.33 -14.17 16.33
N GLY A 74 -16.58 -13.73 16.28
CA GLY A 74 -17.56 -14.23 15.30
C GLY A 74 -17.11 -14.01 13.85
N PRO A 75 -16.77 -12.76 13.45
CA PRO A 75 -16.19 -12.48 12.14
C PRO A 75 -14.93 -13.29 11.84
N PHE A 76 -14.02 -13.43 12.81
CA PHE A 76 -12.79 -14.19 12.64
C PHE A 76 -13.03 -15.68 12.42
N GLU A 77 -13.94 -16.30 13.17
CA GLU A 77 -14.33 -17.70 12.99
C GLU A 77 -14.95 -17.92 11.62
N ARG A 78 -15.84 -17.02 11.18
CA ARG A 78 -16.44 -17.07 9.84
C ARG A 78 -15.40 -16.89 8.73
N PHE A 79 -14.43 -16.00 8.92
CA PHE A 79 -13.32 -15.81 7.99
C PHE A 79 -12.46 -17.07 7.88
N ARG A 80 -12.13 -17.70 9.02
CA ARG A 80 -11.40 -18.96 9.08
C ARG A 80 -12.17 -20.08 8.37
N ASP A 81 -13.47 -20.22 8.61
CA ASP A 81 -14.31 -21.23 7.97
C ASP A 81 -14.39 -21.00 6.44
N GLY A 82 -14.47 -19.74 6.02
CA GLY A 82 -14.41 -19.35 4.60
C GLY A 82 -13.09 -19.76 3.94
N LEU A 83 -11.94 -19.46 4.57
CA LEU A 83 -10.62 -19.91 4.10
C LEU A 83 -10.48 -21.44 4.11
N GLY A 84 -11.12 -22.11 5.06
CA GLY A 84 -11.14 -23.57 5.15
C GLY A 84 -11.97 -24.26 4.06
N SER A 85 -12.97 -23.57 3.49
CA SER A 85 -13.94 -24.17 2.57
C SER A 85 -13.31 -24.80 1.32
N LEU A 86 -12.17 -24.28 0.86
CA LEU A 86 -11.39 -24.81 -0.28
C LEU A 86 -9.96 -25.22 0.13
N GLY A 87 -9.69 -25.41 1.43
CA GLY A 87 -8.38 -25.83 1.95
C GLY A 87 -7.28 -24.76 1.93
N VAL A 88 -7.62 -23.48 1.69
CA VAL A 88 -6.64 -22.37 1.69
C VAL A 88 -6.04 -22.20 3.08
N LEU A 89 -6.86 -22.31 4.12
CA LEU A 89 -6.40 -22.23 5.51
C LEU A 89 -5.31 -23.26 5.82
N ASP A 90 -5.50 -24.52 5.41
CA ASP A 90 -4.53 -25.60 5.64
C ASP A 90 -3.19 -25.29 4.95
N LYS A 91 -3.25 -24.71 3.73
CA LYS A 91 -2.05 -24.30 2.99
C LYS A 91 -1.32 -23.14 3.63
N ILE A 92 -2.05 -22.13 4.11
CA ILE A 92 -1.47 -21.01 4.88
C ILE A 92 -0.76 -21.53 6.12
N GLN A 93 -1.40 -22.43 6.89
CA GLN A 93 -0.82 -22.97 8.13
C GLN A 93 0.38 -23.90 7.88
N THR A 94 0.35 -24.67 6.80
CA THR A 94 1.45 -25.60 6.46
C THR A 94 2.65 -24.87 5.82
N HIS A 95 2.42 -23.73 5.15
CA HIS A 95 3.46 -22.99 4.42
C HIS A 95 3.45 -21.47 4.74
N PRO A 96 3.56 -21.06 6.01
CA PRO A 96 3.37 -19.67 6.41
C PRO A 96 4.34 -18.71 5.69
N GLU A 97 5.60 -19.10 5.50
CA GLU A 97 6.59 -18.27 4.80
C GLU A 97 6.27 -18.06 3.31
N SER A 98 5.60 -19.02 2.66
CA SER A 98 5.19 -18.85 1.25
C SER A 98 4.02 -17.89 1.10
N PHE A 99 3.14 -17.81 2.11
CA PHE A 99 1.98 -16.91 2.09
C PHE A 99 2.27 -15.54 2.69
N ARG A 100 3.34 -15.40 3.49
CA ARG A 100 3.71 -14.14 4.13
C ARG A 100 3.85 -12.97 3.15
N PRO A 101 4.54 -13.09 1.99
CA PRO A 101 4.59 -12.00 1.01
C PRO A 101 3.24 -11.67 0.35
N LEU A 102 2.28 -12.60 0.41
CA LEU A 102 0.95 -12.43 -0.21
C LEU A 102 -0.06 -11.78 0.76
N LEU A 103 0.03 -12.14 2.04
CA LEU A 103 -0.97 -11.80 3.07
C LEU A 103 -0.49 -10.77 4.09
N CYS A 104 0.81 -10.58 4.21
CA CYS A 104 1.41 -9.60 5.10
C CYS A 104 2.07 -8.51 4.29
N TRP A 105 1.92 -7.27 4.75
CA TRP A 105 2.68 -6.18 4.19
C TRP A 105 4.18 -6.42 4.42
N SER A 106 4.96 -6.27 3.35
CA SER A 106 6.41 -6.19 3.42
C SER A 106 6.86 -4.96 2.64
N PRO A 107 7.71 -4.10 3.21
CA PRO A 107 8.29 -3.00 2.46
C PRO A 107 9.13 -3.60 1.32
N THR A 108 8.68 -3.38 0.09
CA THR A 108 9.43 -3.81 -1.10
C THR A 108 10.12 -2.56 -1.64
N THR A 109 11.44 -2.54 -1.57
CA THR A 109 12.24 -1.49 -2.19
C THR A 109 12.16 -1.68 -3.70
N LEU A 110 11.50 -0.77 -4.40
CA LEU A 110 11.59 -0.74 -5.86
C LEU A 110 13.01 -0.33 -6.25
N THR A 111 13.54 -1.01 -7.26
CA THR A 111 14.83 -0.71 -7.90
C THR A 111 14.61 -0.43 -9.39
N ALA A 112 15.57 0.24 -10.02
CA ALA A 112 15.55 0.51 -11.46
C ALA A 112 15.43 -0.79 -12.27
N ASP A 113 16.22 -1.81 -11.91
CA ASP A 113 16.21 -3.12 -12.55
C ASP A 113 14.84 -3.82 -12.44
N LEU A 114 14.20 -3.72 -11.27
CA LEU A 114 12.87 -4.28 -11.07
C LEU A 114 11.87 -3.59 -12.00
N ILE A 115 11.87 -2.25 -12.04
CA ILE A 115 10.96 -1.51 -12.92
C ILE A 115 11.24 -1.84 -14.39
N ASP A 116 12.49 -1.82 -14.87
CA ASP A 116 12.79 -2.17 -16.27
C ASP A 116 12.27 -3.57 -16.62
N SER A 117 12.43 -4.54 -15.71
CA SER A 117 11.97 -5.92 -15.91
C SER A 117 10.45 -6.08 -15.98
N LEU A 118 9.67 -5.16 -15.39
CA LEU A 118 8.21 -5.18 -15.44
C LEU A 118 7.69 -4.79 -16.83
N PHE A 119 8.41 -3.93 -17.56
CA PHE A 119 7.93 -3.37 -18.82
C PHE A 119 8.46 -4.16 -20.03
N THR A 120 7.54 -4.64 -20.86
CA THR A 120 7.90 -5.14 -22.19
C THR A 120 7.99 -3.97 -23.19
N ILE A 121 9.19 -3.69 -23.70
CA ILE A 121 9.40 -2.64 -24.71
C ILE A 121 8.97 -3.14 -26.10
N ARG A 122 7.94 -2.51 -26.67
CA ARG A 122 7.41 -2.84 -28.00
C ARG A 122 8.06 -1.95 -29.07
N LEU A 123 9.08 -2.50 -29.72
CA LEU A 123 9.76 -1.85 -30.84
C LEU A 123 9.03 -2.07 -32.17
N SER A 124 9.16 -1.08 -33.06
CA SER A 124 8.82 -1.14 -34.47
C SER A 124 9.64 -2.21 -35.22
N PRO A 125 9.21 -2.60 -36.45
CA PRO A 125 9.91 -3.61 -37.24
C PRO A 125 11.40 -3.29 -37.47
N VAL A 126 12.21 -4.36 -37.49
CA VAL A 126 13.65 -4.29 -37.76
C VAL A 126 13.90 -3.59 -39.10
N GLY A 127 14.85 -2.66 -39.13
CA GLY A 127 15.23 -1.90 -40.32
C GLY A 127 14.35 -0.68 -40.62
N SER A 128 13.31 -0.40 -39.83
CA SER A 128 12.53 0.83 -39.97
C SER A 128 13.23 2.04 -39.34
N ASN A 129 13.02 3.23 -39.92
CA ASN A 129 13.48 4.49 -39.32
C ASN A 129 12.86 4.72 -37.94
N ARG A 130 11.62 4.23 -37.73
CA ARG A 130 10.94 4.26 -36.44
C ARG A 130 11.75 3.51 -35.38
N ARG A 131 12.16 2.27 -35.67
CA ARG A 131 12.94 1.46 -34.73
C ARG A 131 14.27 2.11 -34.35
N GLN A 132 14.96 2.74 -35.29
CA GLN A 132 16.22 3.44 -34.98
C GLN A 132 16.01 4.57 -33.96
N ALA A 133 14.93 5.33 -34.10
CA ALA A 133 14.59 6.38 -33.14
C ALA A 133 14.20 5.81 -31.76
N GLU A 134 13.43 4.73 -31.73
CA GLU A 134 13.02 4.06 -30.50
C GLU A 134 14.23 3.48 -29.74
N GLU A 135 15.15 2.81 -30.45
CA GLU A 135 16.36 2.23 -29.87
C GLU A 135 17.30 3.28 -29.25
N MET A 136 17.23 4.55 -29.68
CA MET A 136 17.95 5.65 -29.02
C MET A 136 17.32 6.07 -27.68
N VAL A 137 16.00 5.92 -27.53
CA VAL A 137 15.28 6.33 -26.30
C VAL A 137 15.31 5.25 -25.23
N VAL A 138 15.44 3.98 -25.61
CA VAL A 138 15.52 2.87 -24.64
C VAL A 138 16.64 3.06 -23.60
N PRO A 139 17.87 3.46 -23.96
CA PRO A 139 18.89 3.83 -22.98
C PRO A 139 18.45 4.98 -22.06
N PHE A 140 17.84 6.04 -22.59
CA PHE A 140 17.36 7.17 -21.77
C PHE A 140 16.34 6.74 -20.71
N TRP A 141 15.44 5.81 -21.05
CA TRP A 141 14.52 5.23 -20.07
C TRP A 141 15.25 4.52 -18.94
N ARG A 142 16.25 3.69 -19.26
CA ARG A 142 17.01 2.93 -18.24
C ARG A 142 17.87 3.84 -17.38
N ASP A 143 18.55 4.81 -18.00
CA ASP A 143 19.35 5.81 -17.30
C ASP A 143 18.46 6.65 -16.37
N TYR A 144 17.25 7.02 -16.81
CA TYR A 144 16.29 7.74 -15.98
C TYR A 144 15.81 6.94 -14.76
N LEU A 145 15.62 5.62 -14.91
CA LEU A 145 15.31 4.76 -13.77
C LEU A 145 16.49 4.68 -12.78
N ALA A 146 17.71 4.55 -13.28
CA ALA A 146 18.91 4.52 -12.46
C ALA A 146 19.11 5.84 -11.69
N ASP A 147 18.98 6.98 -12.37
CA ASP A 147 19.06 8.30 -11.75
C ASP A 147 17.95 8.50 -10.70
N ALA A 148 16.72 8.02 -10.98
CA ALA A 148 15.63 8.07 -10.01
C ALA A 148 15.94 7.26 -8.74
N GLU A 149 16.52 6.07 -8.90
CA GLU A 149 16.96 5.24 -7.78
C GLU A 149 18.08 5.91 -6.97
N ASP A 150 19.08 6.47 -7.64
CA ASP A 150 20.26 7.07 -6.99
C ASP A 150 19.96 8.41 -6.29
N GLN A 151 19.08 9.24 -6.86
CA GLN A 151 18.84 10.61 -6.37
C GLN A 151 17.70 10.69 -5.34
N GLU A 152 16.61 9.95 -5.58
CA GLU A 152 15.35 10.06 -4.82
C GLU A 152 14.87 8.71 -4.25
N GLY A 153 15.57 7.61 -4.57
CA GLY A 153 15.30 6.28 -4.06
C GLY A 153 13.96 5.71 -4.54
N THR A 154 13.42 4.80 -3.74
CA THR A 154 12.17 4.09 -4.06
C THR A 154 10.98 5.03 -4.31
N GLN A 155 10.90 6.22 -3.72
CA GLN A 155 9.73 7.10 -3.87
C GLN A 155 9.51 7.58 -5.32
N LYS A 156 10.59 7.94 -6.02
CA LYS A 156 10.47 8.34 -7.44
C LYS A 156 10.11 7.17 -8.32
N LEU A 157 10.67 6.00 -8.03
CA LEU A 157 10.33 4.74 -8.71
C LEU A 157 8.85 4.35 -8.50
N GLU A 158 8.31 4.53 -7.29
CA GLU A 158 6.88 4.35 -6.99
C GLU A 158 6.01 5.33 -7.79
N THR A 159 6.47 6.57 -7.94
CA THR A 159 5.78 7.60 -8.73
C THR A 159 5.76 7.26 -10.22
N ILE A 160 6.89 6.77 -10.77
CA ILE A 160 6.98 6.29 -12.16
C ILE A 160 6.04 5.10 -12.39
N LEU A 161 6.03 4.13 -11.47
CA LEU A 161 5.15 2.97 -11.54
C LEU A 161 3.68 3.37 -11.48
N ALA A 162 3.33 4.28 -10.57
CA ALA A 162 1.98 4.80 -10.41
C ALA A 162 1.51 5.59 -11.64
N PHE A 163 2.39 6.37 -12.26
CA PHE A 163 2.07 7.07 -13.51
C PHE A 163 1.70 6.09 -14.62
N ALA A 164 2.49 5.03 -14.81
CA ALA A 164 2.29 4.07 -15.89
C ALA A 164 1.15 3.07 -15.66
N THR A 165 0.90 2.69 -14.41
CA THR A 165 0.01 1.56 -14.06
C THR A 165 -1.15 1.92 -13.12
N GLY A 166 -1.10 3.09 -12.50
CA GLY A 166 -2.03 3.49 -11.44
C GLY A 166 -1.73 2.89 -10.06
N ALA A 167 -0.68 2.07 -9.92
CA ALA A 167 -0.27 1.47 -8.64
C ALA A 167 1.15 1.90 -8.27
N SER A 168 1.38 2.26 -7.00
CA SER A 168 2.71 2.60 -6.47
C SER A 168 3.53 1.37 -6.06
N ALA A 169 2.94 0.18 -6.03
CA ALA A 169 3.62 -1.05 -5.66
C ALA A 169 3.19 -2.23 -6.55
N VAL A 170 4.09 -3.20 -6.70
CA VAL A 170 3.80 -4.44 -7.43
C VAL A 170 2.96 -5.35 -6.55
N SER A 171 1.76 -5.70 -7.01
CA SER A 171 0.93 -6.71 -6.34
C SER A 171 1.65 -8.07 -6.31
N PRO A 172 1.45 -8.92 -5.30
CA PRO A 172 2.07 -10.24 -5.28
C PRO A 172 1.69 -11.15 -6.46
N ILE A 173 0.57 -10.88 -7.13
CA ILE A 173 0.16 -11.56 -8.37
C ILE A 173 0.68 -10.87 -9.65
N GLY A 174 1.48 -9.82 -9.50
CA GLY A 174 1.97 -8.98 -10.59
C GLY A 174 0.88 -8.11 -11.23
N PHE A 175 1.15 -7.67 -12.46
CA PHE A 175 0.26 -6.83 -13.26
C PHE A 175 -0.42 -7.65 -14.36
N SER A 176 -1.70 -7.39 -14.58
CA SER A 176 -2.47 -7.95 -15.70
C SER A 176 -3.35 -6.85 -16.30
N PRO A 177 -3.11 -6.41 -17.55
CA PRO A 177 -2.11 -6.92 -18.50
C PRO A 177 -0.66 -6.57 -18.12
N GLN A 178 0.31 -7.28 -18.71
CA GLN A 178 1.74 -7.00 -18.52
C GLN A 178 2.07 -5.54 -18.88
N PRO A 179 2.80 -4.79 -18.03
CA PRO A 179 3.23 -3.43 -18.34
C PRO A 179 4.08 -3.37 -19.60
N SER A 180 3.99 -2.26 -20.32
CA SER A 180 4.64 -2.13 -21.61
C SER A 180 4.99 -0.72 -21.98
N ILE A 181 6.04 -0.60 -22.79
CA ILE A 181 6.52 0.67 -23.34
C ILE A 181 6.27 0.68 -24.84
N GLU A 182 5.64 1.74 -25.31
CA GLU A 182 5.52 2.10 -26.72
C GLU A 182 6.11 3.49 -26.95
N PHE A 183 6.16 3.93 -28.20
CA PHE A 183 6.79 5.20 -28.58
C PHE A 183 5.82 6.10 -29.34
N LEU A 184 5.86 7.39 -29.01
CA LEU A 184 5.07 8.43 -29.64
C LEU A 184 5.75 8.90 -30.93
N HIS A 185 5.31 8.33 -32.05
CA HIS A 185 5.71 8.76 -33.38
C HIS A 185 4.90 9.98 -33.83
N GLN A 186 5.45 10.78 -34.75
CA GLN A 186 4.67 11.82 -35.42
C GLN A 186 3.44 11.20 -36.10
N GLU A 187 2.26 11.76 -35.80
CA GLU A 187 1.04 11.41 -36.52
C GLU A 187 1.10 11.95 -37.95
N HIS A 188 0.44 11.25 -38.88
CA HIS A 188 0.50 11.54 -40.31
C HIS A 188 -0.08 12.92 -40.71
N ASP A 189 -0.73 13.64 -39.78
CA ASP A 189 -1.44 14.89 -40.01
C ASP A 189 -0.58 16.16 -39.77
N GLY A 190 0.74 16.04 -39.66
CA GLY A 190 1.66 17.19 -39.63
C GLY A 190 1.69 17.98 -38.31
N GLY A 191 1.15 17.40 -37.23
CA GLY A 191 1.30 17.93 -35.88
C GLY A 191 2.73 17.77 -35.35
N ASN A 192 3.12 18.62 -34.41
CA ASN A 192 4.37 18.44 -33.67
C ASN A 192 4.28 17.16 -32.81
N PRO A 193 5.35 16.35 -32.73
CA PRO A 193 5.36 15.18 -31.87
C PRO A 193 5.16 15.60 -30.42
N SER A 194 4.39 14.81 -29.67
CA SER A 194 4.25 15.02 -28.22
C SER A 194 5.62 14.98 -27.56
N LYS A 195 5.90 15.96 -26.70
CA LYS A 195 7.13 16.01 -25.91
C LYS A 195 7.00 15.33 -24.55
N LEU A 196 5.77 15.12 -24.08
CA LEU A 196 5.48 14.51 -22.79
C LEU A 196 5.17 13.02 -22.95
N PRO A 197 5.56 12.18 -21.98
CA PRO A 197 5.10 10.82 -21.91
C PRO A 197 3.58 10.75 -21.69
N ILE A 198 2.97 9.68 -22.17
CA ILE A 198 1.54 9.42 -22.00
C ILE A 198 1.36 8.03 -21.41
N ALA A 199 0.60 7.92 -20.32
CA ALA A 199 0.25 6.63 -19.74
C ALA A 199 -1.21 6.26 -20.02
N ASN A 200 -1.44 4.98 -20.29
CA ASN A 200 -2.76 4.37 -20.26
C ASN A 200 -2.77 3.28 -19.18
N THR A 201 -3.19 3.68 -17.98
CA THR A 201 -3.18 2.84 -16.78
C THR A 201 -4.11 1.63 -16.89
N CYS A 202 -5.21 1.72 -17.66
CA CYS A 202 -6.11 0.59 -17.88
C CYS A 202 -5.44 -0.61 -18.57
N ILE A 203 -4.37 -0.35 -19.34
CA ILE A 203 -3.63 -1.38 -20.07
C ILE A 203 -2.13 -1.40 -19.71
N ASN A 204 -1.74 -0.71 -18.64
CA ASN A 204 -0.35 -0.59 -18.19
C ASN A 204 0.62 -0.20 -19.32
N CYS A 205 0.22 0.74 -20.19
CA CYS A 205 1.02 1.16 -21.34
C CYS A 205 1.58 2.56 -21.11
N LEU A 206 2.90 2.65 -20.98
CA LEU A 206 3.65 3.90 -21.02
C LEU A 206 4.07 4.19 -22.45
N LYS A 207 3.80 5.40 -22.94
CA LYS A 207 4.23 5.85 -24.27
C LYS A 207 5.28 6.92 -24.11
N LEU A 208 6.50 6.64 -24.59
CA LEU A 208 7.64 7.54 -24.49
C LEU A 208 7.77 8.42 -25.74
N PRO A 209 8.02 9.73 -25.58
CA PRO A 209 8.37 10.63 -26.67
C PRO A 209 9.76 10.31 -27.25
N LEU A 210 9.94 10.58 -28.54
CA LEU A 210 11.20 10.38 -29.25
C LEU A 210 12.14 11.58 -29.10
N HIS A 211 12.77 11.71 -27.93
CA HIS A 211 13.76 12.76 -27.66
C HIS A 211 15.14 12.41 -28.23
N THR A 212 15.95 13.42 -28.52
CA THR A 212 17.33 13.27 -29.05
C THR A 212 18.40 13.47 -27.99
N SER A 213 18.04 13.94 -26.80
CA SER A 213 18.94 14.13 -25.67
C SER A 213 18.34 13.54 -24.40
N TYR A 214 19.20 13.10 -23.49
CA TYR A 214 18.77 12.59 -22.19
C TYR A 214 18.18 13.70 -21.33
N ASP A 215 18.79 14.90 -21.32
CA ASP A 215 18.31 16.05 -20.54
C ASP A 215 16.86 16.42 -20.92
N ASP A 216 16.55 16.50 -22.22
CA ASP A 216 15.17 16.75 -22.68
C ASP A 216 14.22 15.62 -22.23
N PHE A 217 14.67 14.36 -22.30
CA PHE A 217 13.89 13.23 -21.86
C PHE A 217 13.55 13.31 -20.37
N GLN A 218 14.56 13.54 -19.54
CA GLN A 218 14.43 13.66 -18.09
C GLN A 218 13.50 14.81 -17.71
N GLU A 219 13.71 16.01 -18.26
CA GLU A 219 12.94 17.20 -17.91
C GLU A 219 11.44 17.04 -18.24
N ASN A 220 11.13 16.41 -19.39
CA ASN A 220 9.75 16.14 -19.79
C ASN A 220 9.10 15.00 -18.99
N MET A 221 9.87 13.98 -18.59
CA MET A 221 9.40 12.92 -17.69
C MET A 221 9.06 13.50 -16.31
N ASP A 222 9.98 14.24 -15.69
CA ASP A 222 9.79 14.87 -14.38
C ASP A 222 8.59 15.84 -14.40
N PHE A 223 8.47 16.64 -15.48
CA PHE A 223 7.32 17.53 -15.66
C PHE A 223 6.00 16.75 -15.70
N ALA A 224 5.94 15.65 -16.46
CA ALA A 224 4.71 14.86 -16.57
C ALA A 224 4.33 14.21 -15.23
N LEU A 225 5.29 13.60 -14.53
CA LEU A 225 5.06 12.98 -13.22
C LEU A 225 4.57 14.02 -12.19
N GLY A 226 5.20 15.20 -12.15
CA GLY A 226 4.84 16.27 -11.22
C GLY A 226 3.47 16.91 -11.47
N ASN A 227 2.92 16.78 -12.68
CA ASN A 227 1.62 17.36 -13.06
C ASN A 227 0.47 16.34 -13.08
N THR A 228 0.76 15.05 -12.86
CA THR A 228 -0.28 14.04 -12.68
C THR A 228 -0.65 13.88 -11.22
N HIS A 229 -1.88 14.24 -10.87
CA HIS A 229 -2.47 13.88 -9.58
C HIS A 229 -2.99 12.44 -9.71
N GLY A 230 -2.25 11.47 -9.17
CA GLY A 230 -2.72 10.08 -9.11
C GLY A 230 -4.06 10.00 -8.36
N PHE A 231 -4.96 9.11 -8.79
CA PHE A 231 -6.09 8.72 -7.97
C PHE A 231 -5.57 7.80 -6.85
N GLY A 232 -5.31 8.34 -5.65
CA GLY A 232 -4.95 7.48 -4.51
C GLY A 232 -4.14 8.08 -3.37
N ILE A 233 -3.74 9.35 -3.41
CA ILE A 233 -3.11 9.99 -2.24
C ILE A 233 -4.19 10.69 -1.42
N VAL A 234 -4.71 9.98 -0.41
CA VAL A 234 -5.42 10.53 0.75
C VAL A 234 -4.71 10.04 2.00
#